data_AF-A0A259EYK6-F1
#
_entry.id   AF-A0A259EYK6-F1
#
_cell.length_a   1.000
_cell.length_b   1.000
_cell.length_c   1.000
_cell.angle_alpha   90.00
_cell.angle_beta   90.00
_cell.angle_gamma   90.00
#
_symmetry.space_group_name_H-M   'P 1'
#
loop_
_entity.id
_entity.type
_entity.pdbx_description
1 polymer ?
#
loop_
_entity_poly.entity_id
_entity_poly.type
_entity_poly.pdbx_seq_one_letter_code
_entity_poly.pdbx_strand_id
1 'polypeptide(L)'
;METTSVTSKGQVTIPKSLRQQLGIRQGSKVEFSLVDDHVELRVRSSPTEVATSGFGMLSSRKRAVPADFDPATLLNPSPKK
;
A
#
# COMPACT_ATOMS: atom_id res chain seq x y z
N MET A 1 -10.57 23.50 14.04
CA MET A 1 -9.13 23.78 13.85
C MET A 1 -8.40 23.11 15.01
N GLU A 2 -7.58 22.11 14.73
CA GLU A 2 -6.76 21.45 15.75
C GLU A 2 -5.35 22.05 15.71
N THR A 3 -4.83 22.47 16.85
CA THR A 3 -3.49 23.07 16.99
C THR A 3 -2.58 22.09 17.70
N THR A 4 -1.37 21.90 17.18
CA THR A 4 -0.36 21.03 17.79
C THR A 4 0.96 21.75 17.93
N SER A 5 1.63 21.57 19.06
CA SER A 5 2.94 22.17 19.32
C SER A 5 4.06 21.47 18.56
N VAL A 6 5.11 22.22 18.25
CA VAL A 6 6.35 21.70 17.69
C VAL A 6 7.19 21.07 18.81
N THR A 7 7.71 19.87 18.59
CA THR A 7 8.62 19.21 19.52
C THR A 7 10.02 19.85 19.50
N SER A 8 10.88 19.53 20.46
CA SER A 8 12.27 20.02 20.49
C SER A 8 13.10 19.66 19.25
N LYS A 9 12.68 18.63 18.50
CA LYS A 9 13.32 18.20 17.25
C LYS A 9 12.72 18.85 16.00
N GLY A 10 11.83 19.82 16.15
CA GLY A 10 11.16 20.47 15.01
C GLY A 10 10.04 19.63 14.38
N GLN A 11 9.58 18.55 15.03
CA GLN A 11 8.52 17.71 14.50
C GLN A 11 7.14 18.20 14.96
N VAL A 12 6.14 18.10 14.08
CA VAL A 12 4.72 18.37 14.37
C VAL A 12 3.94 17.06 14.27
N THR A 13 3.02 16.84 15.20
CA THR A 13 2.18 15.64 15.21
C THR A 13 0.92 15.88 14.40
N ILE A 14 0.62 15.02 13.43
CA ILE A 14 -0.66 15.04 12.73
C ILE A 14 -1.71 14.29 13.60
N PRO A 15 -2.80 14.95 14.00
CA PRO A 15 -3.89 14.33 14.76
C PRO A 15 -4.42 13.06 14.11
N LYS A 16 -4.93 12.13 14.93
CA LYS A 16 -5.36 10.79 14.49
C LYS A 16 -6.44 10.87 13.40
N SER A 17 -7.43 11.74 13.58
CA SER A 17 -8.52 12.00 12.64
C SER A 17 -7.98 12.36 11.25
N LEU A 18 -7.10 13.35 11.17
CA LEU A 18 -6.48 13.82 9.93
C LEU A 18 -5.59 12.75 9.29
N ARG A 19 -4.80 12.00 10.07
CA ARG A 19 -4.00 10.89 9.53
C ARG A 19 -4.86 9.83 8.86
N GLN A 20 -5.99 9.47 9.47
CA GLN A 20 -6.90 8.47 8.92
C GLN A 20 -7.57 8.97 7.63
N GLN A 21 -8.03 10.22 7.61
CA GLN A 21 -8.64 10.84 6.43
C GLN A 21 -7.65 10.96 5.26
N LEU A 22 -6.41 11.31 5.54
CA LEU A 22 -5.36 11.47 4.53
C LEU A 22 -4.61 10.16 4.21
N GLY A 23 -4.94 9.04 4.87
CA GLY A 23 -4.27 7.76 4.68
C GLY A 23 -2.81 7.72 5.13
N ILE A 24 -2.37 8.66 5.97
CA ILE A 24 -0.99 8.77 6.44
C ILE A 24 -0.71 7.69 7.49
N ARG A 25 0.15 6.75 7.12
CA ARG A 25 0.65 5.66 7.98
C ARG A 25 2.16 5.79 8.22
N GLN A 26 2.69 5.00 9.15
CA GLN A 26 4.13 4.88 9.34
C GLN A 26 4.81 4.54 8.01
N GLY A 27 5.89 5.24 7.67
CA GLY A 27 6.61 5.06 6.41
C GLY A 27 6.02 5.81 5.20
N SER A 28 4.90 6.53 5.36
CA SER A 28 4.36 7.38 4.29
C SER A 28 5.31 8.50 3.95
N LYS A 29 5.49 8.74 2.65
CA LYS A 29 6.25 9.88 2.14
C LYS A 29 5.29 11.04 1.92
N VAL A 30 5.61 12.16 2.54
CA VAL A 30 4.88 13.42 2.41
C VAL A 30 5.79 14.47 1.79
N GLU A 31 5.21 15.33 0.97
CA GLU A 31 5.85 16.49 0.36
C GLU A 31 5.29 17.75 1.02
N PHE A 32 6.18 18.71 1.26
CA PHE A 32 5.83 19.99 1.84
C PHE A 32 6.06 21.07 0.78
N SER A 33 5.09 21.96 0.61
CA SER A 33 5.23 23.15 -0.22
C SER A 33 4.79 24.37 0.57
N LEU A 34 5.59 25.43 0.50
CA LEU A 34 5.20 26.74 1.00
C LEU A 34 4.30 27.41 -0.05
N VAL A 35 3.07 27.73 0.35
CA VAL A 35 2.09 28.44 -0.48
C VAL A 35 1.76 29.72 0.28
N ASP A 36 2.25 30.84 -0.23
CA ASP A 36 2.10 32.17 0.38
C ASP A 36 2.57 32.20 1.85
N ASP A 37 1.62 32.14 2.79
CA ASP A 37 1.82 32.24 4.23
C ASP A 37 1.65 30.92 5.00
N HIS A 38 1.37 29.82 4.31
CA HIS A 38 1.13 28.52 4.94
C HIS A 38 1.86 27.37 4.24
N VAL A 39 1.94 26.24 4.94
CA VAL A 39 2.56 25.02 4.42
C VAL A 39 1.48 24.04 4.03
N GLU A 40 1.46 23.66 2.75
CA GLU A 40 0.69 22.52 2.28
C GLU A 40 1.46 21.21 2.51
N LEU A 41 0.74 20.18 2.94
CA LEU A 41 1.24 18.82 3.05
C LEU A 41 0.51 17.92 2.05
N ARG A 42 1.26 17.24 1.19
CA ARG A 42 0.71 16.30 0.19
C ARG A 42 1.29 14.91 0.38
N VAL A 43 0.44 13.88 0.36
CA VAL A 43 0.89 12.49 0.46
C VAL A 43 1.35 12.01 -0.92
N ARG A 44 2.66 11.77 -1.09
CA ARG A 44 3.24 11.27 -2.37
C ARG A 44 3.03 9.77 -2.54
N SER A 45 3.19 9.03 -1.45
CA SER A 45 2.99 7.58 -1.43
C SER A 45 2.79 7.12 0.02
N SER A 46 1.68 6.45 0.30
CA SER A 46 1.60 5.55 1.43
C SER A 46 2.33 4.25 1.05
N PRO A 47 3.07 3.59 1.96
CA PRO A 47 3.52 2.23 1.70
C PRO A 47 2.27 1.42 1.35
N THR A 48 2.28 0.78 0.18
CA THR A 48 1.26 -0.22 -0.13
C THR A 48 1.33 -1.22 1.01
N GLU A 49 0.23 -1.40 1.73
CA GLU A 49 0.05 -2.62 2.51
C GLU A 49 0.16 -3.73 1.47
N VAL A 50 1.35 -4.32 1.33
CA VAL A 50 1.47 -5.63 0.72
C VAL A 50 0.49 -6.44 1.54
N ALA A 51 -0.64 -6.83 0.96
CA ALA A 51 -1.63 -7.62 1.65
C ALA A 51 -0.93 -8.90 2.09
N THR A 52 -0.39 -8.91 3.30
CA THR A 52 0.41 -10.02 3.83
C THR A 52 -0.48 -11.24 4.03
N SER A 53 -1.80 -11.05 3.99
CA SER A 53 -2.79 -12.09 4.09
C SER A 53 -4.04 -11.64 3.36
N GLY A 54 -4.31 -12.24 2.19
CA GLY A 54 -5.71 -12.43 1.82
C GLY A 54 -6.23 -13.57 2.65
N PHE A 55 -7.07 -13.26 3.63
CA PHE A 55 -7.76 -14.29 4.40
C PHE A 55 -8.49 -15.22 3.43
N GLY A 56 -8.13 -16.51 3.40
CA GLY A 56 -8.66 -17.51 2.47
C GLY A 56 -7.87 -17.68 1.15
N MET A 57 -6.79 -16.92 0.93
CA MET A 57 -5.91 -17.11 -0.23
C MET A 57 -4.84 -18.17 0.05
N LEU A 58 -4.76 -19.18 -0.83
CA LEU A 58 -3.68 -20.17 -0.83
C LEU A 58 -2.42 -19.57 -1.44
N SER A 59 -1.30 -19.58 -0.71
CA SER A 59 0.00 -19.18 -1.25
C SER A 59 0.58 -20.32 -2.09
N SER A 60 1.16 -19.98 -3.25
CA SER A 60 1.76 -20.93 -4.18
C SER A 60 3.10 -20.38 -4.66
N ARG A 61 4.14 -21.22 -4.65
CA ARG A 61 5.42 -20.93 -5.32
C ARG A 61 5.40 -21.29 -6.81
N LYS A 62 4.32 -21.92 -7.30
CA LYS A 62 4.16 -22.26 -8.71
C LYS A 62 3.86 -21.00 -9.50
N ARG A 63 4.39 -20.93 -10.73
CA ARG A 63 4.06 -19.87 -11.68
C ARG A 63 2.55 -19.84 -11.93
N ALA A 64 2.00 -18.63 -11.99
CA ALA A 64 0.63 -18.42 -12.44
C ALA A 64 0.46 -18.97 -13.85
N VAL A 65 -0.67 -19.62 -14.10
CA VAL A 65 -1.06 -20.02 -15.45
C VAL A 65 -1.70 -18.83 -16.17
N PRO A 66 -1.54 -18.73 -17.50
CA PRO A 66 -2.26 -17.76 -18.32
C PRO A 66 -3.78 -17.87 -18.14
N ALA A 67 -4.50 -16.77 -18.41
CA ALA A 67 -5.96 -16.72 -18.24
C ALA A 67 -6.73 -17.64 -19.20
N ASP A 68 -6.10 -18.00 -20.32
CA ASP A 68 -6.59 -18.89 -21.36
C ASP A 68 -6.17 -20.36 -21.16
N PHE A 69 -5.60 -20.70 -20.00
CA PHE A 69 -5.21 -22.07 -19.69
C PHE A 69 -6.43 -23.01 -19.59
N ASP A 70 -6.49 -24.01 -20.45
CA ASP A 70 -7.50 -25.07 -20.42
C ASP A 70 -7.02 -26.28 -19.59
N PRO A 71 -7.61 -26.57 -18.41
CA PRO A 71 -7.21 -27.71 -17.60
C PRO A 71 -7.49 -29.07 -18.26
N ALA A 72 -8.38 -29.15 -19.25
CA ALA A 72 -8.70 -30.41 -19.94
C ALA A 72 -7.49 -30.98 -20.69
N THR A 73 -6.53 -30.14 -21.09
CA THR A 73 -5.30 -30.60 -21.77
C THR A 73 -4.42 -31.48 -20.88
N LEU A 74 -4.59 -31.41 -19.55
CA LEU A 74 -3.83 -32.24 -18.59
C LEU A 74 -4.30 -33.70 -18.55
N LEU A 75 -5.47 -34.00 -19.08
CA LEU A 75 -6.06 -35.34 -19.05
C LEU A 75 -5.60 -36.22 -20.23
N ASN A 76 -4.91 -35.64 -21.21
CA ASN A 76 -4.43 -36.39 -22.36
C ASN A 76 -3.31 -37.35 -21.92
N PRO A 77 -3.47 -38.68 -22.10
CA PRO A 77 -2.42 -39.62 -21.78
C PRO A 77 -1.21 -39.34 -22.68
N SER A 78 -0.05 -39.16 -22.07
CA SER A 78 1.23 -39.03 -22.79
C SER A 78 1.37 -40.18 -23.80
N PRO A 79 1.84 -39.93 -25.04
CA PRO A 79 2.13 -41.03 -25.95
C PRO A 79 3.18 -41.93 -25.29
N LYS A 80 2.85 -43.20 -25.09
CA LYS A 80 3.82 -44.21 -24.63
C LYS A 80 4.94 -44.27 -25.67
N LYS A 81 6.18 -44.03 -25.24
CA LYS A 81 7.39 -44.37 -25.98
C LYS A 81 7.50 -45.88 -26.14
#